data_AF-A0A1H4VMM3-F1
#
_entry.id   AF-A0A1H4VMM3-F1
#
_cell.length_a   1.000
_cell.length_b   1.000
_cell.length_c   1.000
_cell.angle_alpha   90.00
_cell.angle_beta   90.00
_cell.angle_gamma   90.00
#
_symmetry.space_group_name_H-M   'P 1'
#
loop_
_entity.id
_entity.type
_entity.pdbx_description
1 polymer ?
#
loop_
_entity_poly.entity_id
_entity_poly.type
_entity_poly.pdbx_seq_one_letter_code
_entity_poly.pdbx_strand_id
1 'polypeptide(L)'
;MTTVLAVILSLVFLPLGLAKLAAAPVMRQAAAHFGMPVRLYRVVGALELAAVAGLLTGLTWTPLGVTAATGLTLLMAAAAVVHLRHGDPLPRAVPAVVVALISLTYAAAMTAG
;
A
#
# COMPACT_ATOMS: atom_id res chain seq x y z
N MET A 1 3.39 16.50 -11.36
CA MET A 1 2.38 15.97 -10.41
C MET A 1 2.71 14.55 -9.95
N THR A 2 3.09 13.64 -10.85
CA THR A 2 3.48 12.25 -10.55
C THR A 2 4.61 12.13 -9.53
N THR A 3 5.65 12.97 -9.60
CA THR A 3 6.75 12.98 -8.60
C THR A 3 6.27 13.24 -7.18
N VAL A 4 5.36 14.21 -6.99
CA VAL A 4 4.81 14.55 -5.67
C VAL A 4 4.02 13.37 -5.10
N LEU A 5 3.16 12.75 -5.92
CA LEU A 5 2.40 11.56 -5.52
C LEU A 5 3.32 10.38 -5.18
N ALA A 6 4.35 10.12 -6.00
CA ALA A 6 5.32 9.06 -5.73
C ALA A 6 6.05 9.27 -4.40
N VAL A 7 6.50 10.50 -4.11
CA VAL A 7 7.17 10.84 -2.86
C VAL A 7 6.22 10.67 -1.66
N ILE A 8 4.99 11.18 -1.75
CA ILE A 8 4.00 11.04 -0.67
C ILE A 8 3.71 9.56 -0.39
N LEU A 9 3.38 8.77 -1.42
CA LEU A 9 3.12 7.34 -1.28
C LEU A 9 4.34 6.61 -0.69
N SER A 10 5.55 6.96 -1.16
CA SER A 10 6.79 6.36 -0.66
C SER A 10 7.03 6.65 0.82
N LEU A 11 6.84 7.91 1.25
CA LEU A 11 7.01 8.30 2.64
C LEU A 11 6.00 7.61 3.57
N VAL A 12 4.79 7.34 3.10
CA VAL A 12 3.77 6.61 3.86
C VAL A 12 4.10 5.13 3.93
N PHE A 13 4.41 4.49 2.80
CA PHE A 13 4.54 3.03 2.74
C PHE A 13 5.90 2.48 3.12
N LEU A 14 6.97 3.26 3.03
CA LEU A 14 8.29 2.80 3.46
C LEU A 14 8.31 2.38 4.95
N PRO A 15 7.89 3.23 5.92
CA PRO A 15 7.87 2.82 7.31
C PRO A 15 6.83 1.73 7.60
N LEU A 16 5.66 1.77 6.95
CA LEU A 16 4.61 0.74 7.12
C LEU A 16 5.08 -0.63 6.62
N GLY A 17 5.67 -0.68 5.43
CA GLY A 17 6.20 -1.89 4.84
C GLY A 17 7.33 -2.49 5.68
N LEU A 18 8.26 -1.65 6.17
CA LEU A 18 9.32 -2.07 7.10
C LEU A 18 8.74 -2.61 8.40
N ALA A 19 7.77 -1.92 9.02
CA ALA A 19 7.14 -2.37 10.26
C ALA A 19 6.43 -3.73 10.09
N LYS A 20 5.73 -3.93 8.97
CA LYS A 20 5.07 -5.21 8.63
C LYS A 20 6.09 -6.32 8.37
N LEU A 21 7.15 -6.05 7.63
CA LEU A 21 8.20 -7.01 7.31
C LEU A 21 8.99 -7.43 8.55
N ALA A 22 9.33 -6.47 9.41
CA ALA A 22 9.99 -6.72 10.70
C ALA A 22 9.06 -7.41 11.72
N ALA A 23 7.77 -7.55 11.42
CA ALA A 23 6.75 -8.02 12.36
C ALA A 23 6.80 -7.26 13.69
N ALA A 24 6.81 -5.92 13.61
CA ALA A 24 6.78 -5.04 14.76
C ALA A 24 5.60 -5.40 15.69
N PRO A 25 5.70 -5.19 17.02
CA PRO A 25 4.67 -5.60 17.98
C PRO A 25 3.26 -5.14 17.61
N VAL A 26 3.11 -3.89 17.18
CA VAL A 26 1.84 -3.31 16.72
C VAL A 26 1.28 -4.02 15.48
N MET A 27 2.13 -4.45 14.55
CA MET A 27 1.71 -5.20 13.35
C MET A 27 1.33 -6.64 13.69
N ARG A 28 1.98 -7.25 14.70
CA ARG A 28 1.59 -8.58 15.21
C ARG A 28 0.23 -8.54 15.90
N GLN A 29 -0.03 -7.49 16.68
CA GLN A 29 -1.34 -7.26 17.30
C GLN A 29 -2.42 -7.04 16.23
N ALA A 30 -2.14 -6.24 15.20
CA ALA A 30 -3.05 -6.06 14.07
C ALA A 30 -3.30 -7.38 13.32
N ALA A 31 -2.27 -8.19 13.09
CA ALA A 31 -2.42 -9.52 12.49
C ALA A 31 -3.33 -10.42 13.33
N ALA A 32 -3.16 -10.43 14.66
CA ALA A 32 -4.02 -11.19 15.57
C ALA A 32 -5.47 -10.71 15.55
N HIS A 33 -5.72 -9.39 15.48
CA HIS A 33 -7.05 -8.81 15.34
C HIS A 33 -7.79 -9.32 14.09
N PHE A 34 -7.06 -9.49 12.99
CA PHE A 34 -7.61 -10.03 11.73
C PHE A 34 -7.54 -11.56 11.62
N GLY A 35 -7.19 -12.29 12.68
CA GLY A 35 -7.01 -13.74 12.64
C GLY A 35 -5.96 -14.20 11.62
N MET A 36 -5.03 -13.32 11.26
CA MET A 36 -4.10 -13.52 10.16
C MET A 36 -2.74 -14.00 10.66
N PRO A 37 -2.08 -14.97 9.98
CA PRO A 37 -0.71 -15.33 10.32
C PRO A 37 0.24 -14.16 10.06
N VAL A 38 1.22 -13.97 10.96
CA VAL A 38 2.27 -12.94 10.83
C VAL A 38 3.01 -13.03 9.49
N ARG A 39 3.13 -14.24 8.93
CA ARG A 39 3.72 -14.45 7.60
C ARG A 39 3.00 -13.67 6.50
N LEU A 40 1.66 -13.62 6.52
CA LEU A 40 0.90 -12.88 5.52
C LEU A 40 1.12 -11.37 5.68
N TYR A 41 1.22 -10.87 6.92
CA TYR A 41 1.63 -9.49 7.19
C TYR A 41 3.02 -9.16 6.63
N ARG A 42 3.99 -10.07 6.77
CA ARG A 42 5.33 -9.88 6.17
C ARG A 42 5.28 -9.83 4.65
N VAL A 43 4.43 -10.65 4.01
CA VAL A 43 4.20 -10.60 2.56
C VAL A 43 3.60 -9.26 2.16
N VAL A 44 2.58 -8.77 2.87
CA VAL A 44 2.02 -7.43 2.65
C VAL A 44 3.09 -6.35 2.79
N GLY A 45 3.93 -6.42 3.83
CA GLY A 45 5.04 -5.49 4.01
C GLY A 45 6.05 -5.52 2.87
N ALA A 46 6.42 -6.72 2.39
CA ALA A 46 7.30 -6.85 1.22
C ALA A 46 6.69 -6.27 -0.06
N LEU A 47 5.39 -6.46 -0.28
CA LEU A 47 4.67 -5.86 -1.40
C LEU A 47 4.61 -4.33 -1.30
N GLU A 48 4.43 -3.78 -0.10
CA GLU A 48 4.48 -2.32 0.12
C GLU A 48 5.87 -1.77 -0.21
N LEU A 49 6.94 -2.44 0.22
CA LEU A 49 8.31 -2.02 -0.12
C LEU A 49 8.64 -2.17 -1.61
N ALA A 50 8.14 -3.23 -2.25
CA ALA A 50 8.25 -3.40 -3.70
C ALA A 50 7.50 -2.28 -4.44
N ALA A 51 6.32 -1.88 -3.96
CA ALA A 51 5.59 -0.75 -4.50
C ALA A 51 6.38 0.56 -4.33
N VAL A 52 6.99 0.82 -3.16
CA VAL A 52 7.86 2.00 -2.97
C VAL A 52 9.01 2.02 -4.00
N ALA A 53 9.71 0.90 -4.16
CA ALA A 53 10.79 0.80 -5.14
C ALA A 53 10.28 1.03 -6.57
N GLY A 54 9.14 0.43 -6.93
CA GLY A 54 8.53 0.56 -8.25
C GLY A 54 7.97 1.96 -8.54
N LEU A 55 7.42 2.67 -7.54
CA LEU A 55 6.96 4.06 -7.68
C LEU A 55 8.12 5.03 -7.92
N LEU A 56 9.25 4.83 -7.24
CA LEU A 56 10.43 5.69 -7.39
C LEU A 56 11.16 5.42 -8.71
N THR A 57 11.38 4.14 -9.05
CA THR A 57 11.98 3.76 -10.35
C THR A 57 11.03 4.02 -11.52
N GLY A 58 9.72 4.03 -11.29
CA GLY A 58 8.71 4.39 -12.26
C GLY A 58 8.86 5.80 -12.83
N LEU A 59 9.46 6.72 -12.07
CA LEU A 59 9.72 8.08 -12.53
C LEU A 59 10.68 8.14 -13.73
N THR A 60 11.54 7.14 -13.91
CA THR A 60 12.41 7.01 -15.08
C THR A 60 11.92 5.94 -16.06
N TRP A 61 11.19 4.93 -15.58
CA TRP A 61 10.63 3.87 -16.42
C TRP A 61 9.14 3.64 -16.16
N THR A 62 8.30 4.31 -16.96
CA THR A 62 6.83 4.37 -16.81
C THR A 62 6.15 3.02 -16.52
N PRO A 63 6.46 1.91 -17.21
CA PRO A 63 5.82 0.62 -16.96
C PRO A 63 5.97 0.12 -15.52
N LEU A 64 7.11 0.35 -14.88
CA LEU A 64 7.32 -0.02 -13.48
C LEU A 64 6.45 0.81 -12.54
N GLY A 65 6.34 2.11 -12.79
CA GLY A 65 5.49 3.00 -11.98
C GLY A 65 4.03 2.59 -12.04
N VAL A 66 3.51 2.32 -13.25
CA VAL A 66 2.12 1.89 -13.46
C VAL A 66 1.84 0.53 -12.79
N THR A 67 2.73 -0.45 -12.94
CA THR A 67 2.56 -1.77 -12.32
C THR A 67 2.63 -1.72 -10.80
N ALA A 68 3.58 -0.95 -10.24
CA ALA A 68 3.71 -0.75 -8.80
C ALA A 68 2.48 -0.05 -8.20
N ALA A 69 2.00 1.01 -8.85
CA ALA A 69 0.82 1.74 -8.42
C ALA A 69 -0.46 0.90 -8.51
N THR A 70 -0.61 0.11 -9.57
CA THR A 70 -1.74 -0.82 -9.71
C THR A 70 -1.73 -1.88 -8.62
N GLY A 71 -0.56 -2.49 -8.37
CA GLY A 71 -0.39 -3.46 -7.29
C GLY A 71 -0.72 -2.87 -5.91
N LEU A 72 -0.27 -1.64 -5.66
CA LEU A 72 -0.55 -0.92 -4.42
C LEU A 72 -2.03 -0.57 -4.27
N THR A 73 -2.71 -0.17 -5.36
CA THR A 73 -4.16 0.06 -5.38
C THR A 73 -4.92 -1.21 -5.01
N LEU A 74 -4.57 -2.35 -5.61
CA LEU A 74 -5.19 -3.64 -5.30
C LEU A 74 -4.94 -4.07 -3.85
N LEU A 75 -3.71 -3.87 -3.35
CA LEU A 75 -3.35 -4.19 -1.97
C LEU A 75 -4.17 -3.37 -0.97
N MET A 76 -4.34 -2.07 -1.23
CA MET A 76 -5.13 -1.18 -0.38
C MET A 76 -6.63 -1.46 -0.48
N ALA A 77 -7.14 -1.81 -1.67
CA ALA A 77 -8.52 -2.27 -1.82
C ALA A 77 -8.76 -3.55 -1.00
N ALA A 78 -7.84 -4.51 -1.03
CA ALA A 78 -7.92 -5.71 -0.20
C ALA A 78 -7.89 -5.37 1.30
N ALA A 79 -7.05 -4.43 1.73
CA ALA A 79 -7.01 -3.97 3.12
C ALA A 79 -8.35 -3.34 3.56
N ALA A 80 -8.96 -2.49 2.72
CA ALA A 80 -10.28 -1.93 2.99
C ALA A 80 -11.35 -3.03 3.14
N VAL A 81 -11.34 -4.03 2.25
CA VAL A 81 -12.24 -5.19 2.34
C VAL A 81 -12.02 -5.99 3.63
N VAL A 82 -10.77 -6.18 4.07
CA VAL A 82 -10.46 -6.87 5.33
C VAL A 82 -11.05 -6.14 6.53
N HIS A 83 -10.92 -4.82 6.60
CA HIS A 83 -11.54 -4.00 7.66
C HIS A 83 -13.07 -4.17 7.68
N LEU A 84 -13.72 -4.04 6.51
CA LEU A 84 -15.18 -4.16 6.40
C LEU A 84 -15.67 -5.56 6.78
N ARG A 85 -14.96 -6.62 6.35
CA ARG A 85 -15.32 -8.02 6.67
C ARG A 85 -15.16 -8.36 8.14
N HIS A 86 -14.21 -7.72 8.82
CA HIS A 86 -13.99 -7.90 10.27
C HIS A 86 -14.89 -7.00 11.12
N GLY A 87 -15.78 -6.21 10.51
CA GLY A 87 -16.69 -5.31 11.23
C GLY A 87 -15.98 -4.15 11.91
N ASP A 88 -14.79 -3.77 11.44
CA ASP A 88 -14.11 -2.57 11.94
C ASP A 88 -14.97 -1.32 11.65
N PRO A 89 -14.94 -0.30 12.53
CA PRO A 89 -15.61 0.96 12.27
C PRO A 89 -15.09 1.61 10.98
N LEU A 90 -15.98 2.17 10.17
CA LEU A 90 -15.66 2.75 8.85
C LEU A 90 -14.40 3.64 8.84
N PRO A 91 -14.16 4.51 9.84
CA PRO A 91 -12.95 5.34 9.89
C PRO A 91 -11.63 4.56 9.80
N ARG A 92 -11.59 3.27 10.18
CA ARG A 92 -10.39 2.43 10.03
C ARG A 92 -10.12 2.00 8.59
N ALA A 93 -11.15 1.90 7.75
CA ALA A 93 -11.01 1.56 6.33
C ALA A 93 -10.69 2.79 5.46
N VAL A 94 -11.03 4.00 5.91
CA VAL A 94 -10.85 5.25 5.16
C VAL A 94 -9.42 5.45 4.65
N PRO A 95 -8.36 5.29 5.46
CA PRO A 95 -6.98 5.46 4.97
C PRO A 95 -6.66 4.51 3.81
N ALA A 96 -7.10 3.26 3.87
CA ALA A 96 -6.87 2.30 2.79
C ALA A 96 -7.58 2.73 1.50
N VAL A 97 -8.83 3.19 1.59
CA VAL A 97 -9.58 3.69 0.42
C VAL A 97 -8.93 4.93 -0.19
N VAL A 98 -8.57 5.91 0.64
CA VAL A 98 -7.93 7.16 0.19
C VAL A 98 -6.63 6.84 -0.54
N VAL A 99 -5.81 5.97 0.03
CA VAL A 99 -4.52 5.62 -0.57
C VAL A 99 -4.68 4.79 -1.84
N ALA A 100 -5.70 3.92 -1.91
CA ALA A 100 -6.03 3.21 -3.15
C ALA A 100 -6.37 4.19 -4.30
N LEU A 101 -7.15 5.24 -4.01
CA LEU A 101 -7.49 6.29 -4.98
C LEU A 101 -6.27 7.12 -5.37
N ILE A 102 -5.43 7.52 -4.41
CA ILE A 102 -4.19 8.25 -4.71
C ILE A 102 -3.27 7.42 -5.61
N SER A 103 -3.10 6.13 -5.30
CA SER A 103 -2.28 5.24 -6.13
C SER A 103 -2.86 5.05 -7.54
N LEU A 104 -4.19 4.97 -7.66
CA LEU A 104 -4.86 4.88 -8.96
C LEU A 104 -4.68 6.16 -9.78
N THR A 105 -4.80 7.33 -9.16
CA THR A 105 -4.58 8.62 -9.84
C THR A 105 -3.14 8.79 -10.30
N TYR A 106 -2.16 8.31 -9.52
CA TYR A 106 -0.77 8.25 -9.97
C TYR A 106 -0.62 7.38 -11.21
N ALA A 107 -1.17 6.16 -11.21
CA ALA A 107 -1.10 5.26 -12.36
C ALA A 107 -1.71 5.89 -13.62
N ALA A 108 -2.90 6.49 -13.51
CA ALA A 108 -3.56 7.18 -14.61
C ALA A 108 -2.74 8.38 -15.14
N ALA A 109 -2.15 9.17 -14.23
CA ALA A 109 -1.32 10.32 -14.60
C ALA A 109 -0.04 9.90 -15.32
N MET A 110 0.52 8.71 -15.02
CA MET A 110 1.69 8.18 -15.72
C MET A 110 1.39 7.70 -17.14
N THR A 111 0.17 7.26 -17.41
CA THR A 111 -0.25 6.83 -18.75
C THR A 111 -0.74 7.96 -19.65
N ALA A 112 -1.04 9.13 -19.05
CA ALA A 112 -1.61 10.27 -19.75
C ALA A 112 -0.56 11.34 -20.16
N GLY A 113 0.71 11.16 -19.77
CA GLY A 113 1.83 12.01 -20.15
C GLY A 113 2.76 11.31 -21.13
#